data_AF-A0A356T949-F1
#
_entry.id   AF-A0A356T949-F1
#
_cell.length_a   1.000
_cell.length_b   1.000
_cell.length_c   1.000
_cell.angle_alpha   90.00
_cell.angle_beta   90.00
_cell.angle_gamma   90.00
#
_symmetry.space_group_name_H-M   'P 1'
#
loop_
_entity.id
_entity.type
_entity.pdbx_description
1 polymer ?
#
loop_
_entity_poly.entity_id
_entity_poly.type
_entity_poly.pdbx_seq_one_letter_code
_entity_poly.pdbx_strand_id
1 'polypeptide(L)'
;MTAPVLRVANDYTQLCCHALTFLPLPGPERLSDARYLAWLRATLPGMAWEPIARDAETIVALARGDASLDLQLLPELYGDVAQLRATAALAMTELSDGDVADARVLARVRDAKHVELLRAAISLAAPAFATAWHRELLASCLERLERLRAPMAEATERCPALQGADVELVWSLGARGRAFERRVLVGVPDDWSGLAPESPAVLAMHEATVRDAGRRESGDYVRAEWSALSAVARQLADASDALRDAHARWLAGLDLAPLVTQARALGLCEARAAAQLIDAPSERAPVFAEL
;
A
#
# COMPACT_ATOMS: atom_id res chain seq x y z
N MET A 1 -10.30 13.97 20.27
CA MET A 1 -9.57 13.44 19.10
C MET A 1 -9.32 11.96 19.35
N THR A 2 -9.74 11.07 18.45
CA THR A 2 -9.54 9.62 18.60
C THR A 2 -8.23 9.23 17.91
N ALA A 3 -7.33 8.57 18.64
CA ALA A 3 -6.12 7.98 18.08
C ALA A 3 -6.46 6.98 16.96
N PRO A 4 -5.60 6.79 15.95
CA PRO A 4 -5.81 5.76 14.94
C PRO A 4 -5.84 4.39 15.59
N VAL A 5 -6.63 3.48 15.03
CA VAL A 5 -6.58 2.08 15.41
C VAL A 5 -5.39 1.46 14.69
N LEU A 6 -4.40 1.00 15.45
CA LEU A 6 -3.24 0.31 14.92
C LEU A 6 -3.44 -1.21 15.05
N ARG A 7 -3.47 -1.93 13.92
CA ARG A 7 -3.67 -3.40 13.89
C ARG A 7 -2.86 -4.08 12.79
N VAL A 8 -2.86 -5.41 12.81
CA VAL A 8 -2.42 -6.22 11.66
C VAL A 8 -3.62 -6.41 10.73
N ALA A 9 -3.42 -6.29 9.42
CA ALA A 9 -4.49 -6.52 8.46
C ALA A 9 -4.96 -7.98 8.46
N ASN A 10 -6.24 -8.21 8.17
CA ASN A 10 -6.80 -9.57 8.06
C ASN A 10 -6.10 -10.40 6.97
N ASP A 11 -6.21 -11.72 7.07
CA ASP A 11 -5.51 -12.67 6.19
C ASP A 11 -5.87 -12.49 4.70
N TYR A 12 -7.09 -12.07 4.39
CA TYR A 12 -7.51 -11.75 3.03
C TYR A 12 -6.81 -10.50 2.48
N THR A 13 -6.73 -9.42 3.25
CA THR A 13 -5.98 -8.21 2.88
C THR A 13 -4.51 -8.54 2.65
N GLN A 14 -3.90 -9.35 3.52
CA GLN A 14 -2.54 -9.83 3.34
C GLN A 14 -2.38 -10.58 2.01
N LEU A 15 -3.32 -11.48 1.70
CA LEU A 15 -3.32 -12.27 0.47
C LEU A 15 -3.51 -11.39 -0.78
N CYS A 16 -4.43 -10.42 -0.77
CA CYS A 16 -4.61 -9.50 -1.89
C CYS A 16 -3.35 -8.69 -2.15
N CYS A 17 -2.76 -8.07 -1.13
CA CYS A 17 -1.53 -7.31 -1.31
C CYS A 17 -0.37 -8.21 -1.75
N HIS A 18 -0.25 -9.42 -1.19
CA HIS A 18 0.69 -10.45 -1.66
C HIS A 18 0.52 -10.70 -3.16
N ALA A 19 -0.72 -10.90 -3.62
CA ALA A 19 -1.01 -11.17 -5.02
C ALA A 19 -0.69 -9.99 -5.94
N LEU A 20 -1.01 -8.77 -5.50
CA LEU A 20 -0.71 -7.54 -6.24
C LEU A 20 0.81 -7.31 -6.44
N THR A 21 1.67 -7.87 -5.59
CA THR A 21 3.14 -7.79 -5.80
C THR A 21 3.63 -8.54 -7.05
N PHE A 22 2.86 -9.51 -7.54
CA PHE A 22 3.19 -10.24 -8.78
C PHE A 22 2.83 -9.47 -10.03
N LEU A 23 1.99 -8.43 -9.93
CA LEU A 23 1.50 -7.69 -11.08
C LEU A 23 2.48 -6.53 -11.38
N PRO A 24 3.19 -6.55 -12.52
CA PRO A 24 4.09 -5.45 -12.92
C PRO A 24 3.31 -4.21 -13.41
N LEU A 25 2.36 -3.72 -12.63
CA LEU A 25 1.62 -2.50 -12.92
C LEU A 25 2.56 -1.27 -12.89
N PRO A 26 2.45 -0.33 -13.83
CA PRO A 26 3.20 0.92 -13.79
C PRO A 26 2.56 1.94 -12.83
N GLY A 27 3.32 2.97 -12.48
CA GLY A 27 2.80 4.14 -11.74
C GLY A 27 2.44 3.86 -10.27
N PRO A 28 1.50 4.63 -9.68
CA PRO A 28 1.20 4.58 -8.24
C PRO A 28 0.67 3.23 -7.77
N GLU A 29 0.06 2.47 -8.67
CA GLU A 29 -0.54 1.17 -8.41
C GLU A 29 0.49 0.04 -8.21
N ARG A 30 1.74 0.30 -8.56
CA ARG A 30 2.84 -0.67 -8.46
C ARG A 30 3.08 -1.11 -7.01
N LEU A 31 2.83 -2.39 -6.75
CA LEU A 31 3.24 -3.06 -5.50
C LEU A 31 4.41 -4.05 -5.69
N SER A 32 4.88 -4.25 -6.93
CA SER A 32 5.95 -5.20 -7.22
C SER A 32 7.28 -4.82 -6.57
N ASP A 33 7.85 -5.77 -5.81
CA ASP A 33 9.11 -5.63 -5.10
C ASP A 33 9.98 -6.89 -5.28
N ALA A 34 11.13 -6.73 -5.93
CA ALA A 34 12.02 -7.85 -6.20
C ALA A 34 12.55 -8.52 -4.92
N ARG A 35 12.72 -7.78 -3.83
CA ARG A 35 13.16 -8.35 -2.54
C ARG A 35 12.07 -9.19 -1.92
N TYR A 36 10.83 -8.71 -1.96
CA TYR A 36 9.67 -9.50 -1.51
C TYR A 36 9.51 -10.78 -2.32
N LEU A 37 9.56 -10.68 -3.65
CA LEU A 37 9.44 -11.83 -4.56
C LEU A 37 10.57 -12.85 -4.37
N ALA A 38 11.78 -12.42 -4.03
CA ALA A 38 12.88 -13.31 -3.69
C ALA A 38 12.65 -14.00 -2.34
N TRP A 39 12.31 -13.23 -1.31
CA TRP A 39 12.03 -13.75 0.03
C TRP A 39 10.87 -14.76 0.03
N LEU A 40 9.76 -14.43 -0.63
CA LEU A 40 8.57 -15.30 -0.63
C LEU A 40 8.86 -16.63 -1.30
N ARG A 41 9.63 -16.66 -2.40
CA ARG A 41 9.96 -17.91 -3.11
C ARG A 41 10.89 -18.81 -2.30
N ALA A 42 11.69 -18.22 -1.42
CA ALA A 42 12.54 -18.95 -0.49
C ALA A 42 11.80 -19.44 0.76
N THR A 43 10.71 -18.77 1.15
CA THR A 43 10.06 -18.98 2.46
C THR A 43 8.73 -19.72 2.36
N LEU A 44 7.89 -19.35 1.39
CA LEU A 44 6.53 -19.84 1.27
C LEU A 44 6.42 -21.02 0.29
N PRO A 45 5.52 -21.98 0.54
CA PRO A 45 5.29 -23.08 -0.40
C PRO A 45 4.78 -22.56 -1.74
N GLY A 46 5.19 -23.21 -2.85
CA GLY A 46 4.79 -22.85 -4.22
C GLY A 46 3.29 -22.65 -4.39
N MET A 47 2.48 -23.54 -3.81
CA MET A 47 1.01 -23.45 -3.83
C MET A 47 0.43 -22.14 -3.24
N ALA A 48 1.17 -21.39 -2.42
CA ALA A 48 0.73 -20.11 -1.88
C ALA A 48 0.89 -18.94 -2.86
N TRP A 49 1.62 -19.11 -3.96
CA TRP A 49 1.94 -18.00 -4.88
C TRP A 49 1.95 -18.37 -6.37
N GLU A 50 2.23 -19.61 -6.74
CA GLU A 50 2.32 -20.07 -8.13
C GLU A 50 1.05 -19.82 -8.95
N PRO A 51 -0.19 -20.05 -8.43
CA PRO A 51 -1.40 -19.74 -9.19
C PRO A 51 -1.48 -18.27 -9.60
N ILE A 52 -1.05 -17.36 -8.71
CA ILE A 52 -1.05 -15.92 -8.96
C ILE A 52 0.04 -15.56 -9.97
N ALA A 53 1.26 -16.05 -9.76
CA ALA A 53 2.40 -15.76 -10.62
C ALA A 53 2.17 -16.23 -12.07
N ARG A 54 1.48 -17.36 -12.25
CA ARG A 54 1.16 -17.92 -13.57
C ARG A 54 0.28 -17.00 -14.41
N ASP A 55 -0.70 -16.35 -13.79
CA ASP A 55 -1.70 -15.55 -14.50
C ASP A 55 -1.37 -14.04 -14.51
N ALA A 56 -0.30 -13.63 -13.83
CA ALA A 56 0.05 -12.22 -13.62
C ALA A 56 0.16 -11.41 -14.93
N GLU A 57 0.83 -11.94 -15.95
CA GLU A 57 0.96 -11.26 -17.24
C GLU A 57 -0.39 -11.09 -17.95
N THR A 58 -1.25 -12.11 -17.90
CA THR A 58 -2.60 -12.07 -18.46
C THR A 58 -3.47 -11.05 -17.72
N ILE A 59 -3.40 -11.02 -16.39
CA ILE A 59 -4.14 -10.06 -15.55
C ILE A 59 -3.72 -8.63 -15.91
N VAL A 60 -2.41 -8.35 -15.98
CA VAL A 60 -1.90 -7.01 -16.36
C VAL A 60 -2.30 -6.64 -17.79
N ALA A 61 -2.30 -7.58 -18.72
CA ALA A 61 -2.73 -7.32 -20.09
C ALA A 61 -4.21 -6.92 -20.18
N LEU A 62 -5.06 -7.44 -19.29
CA LEU A 62 -6.49 -7.12 -19.20
C LEU A 62 -6.78 -5.85 -18.37
N ALA A 63 -5.92 -5.52 -17.42
CA ALA A 63 -6.04 -4.37 -16.52
C ALA A 63 -5.25 -3.16 -17.03
N ARG A 64 -5.53 -2.68 -18.25
CA ARG A 64 -4.80 -1.52 -18.83
C ARG A 64 -5.47 -0.19 -18.48
N GLY A 65 -4.66 0.84 -18.26
CA GLY A 65 -5.14 2.19 -17.95
C GLY A 65 -5.92 2.20 -16.64
N ASP A 66 -7.00 2.96 -16.56
CA ASP A 66 -7.79 3.11 -15.32
C ASP A 66 -8.39 1.78 -14.80
N ALA A 67 -8.44 0.73 -15.64
CA ALA A 67 -8.92 -0.58 -15.23
C ALA A 67 -8.04 -1.23 -14.14
N SER A 68 -6.74 -0.92 -14.07
CA SER A 68 -5.88 -1.50 -13.02
C SER A 68 -6.18 -0.96 -11.62
N LEU A 69 -6.88 0.18 -11.51
CA LEU A 69 -7.38 0.70 -10.24
C LEU A 69 -8.39 -0.26 -9.59
N ASP A 70 -9.16 -1.00 -10.38
CA ASP A 70 -10.15 -1.94 -9.85
C ASP A 70 -9.48 -3.10 -9.08
N LEU A 71 -8.25 -3.49 -9.47
CA LEU A 71 -7.43 -4.47 -8.73
C LEU A 71 -7.05 -3.97 -7.34
N GLN A 72 -6.84 -2.65 -7.18
CA GLN A 72 -6.43 -2.06 -5.92
C GLN A 72 -7.56 -2.05 -4.88
N LEU A 73 -8.82 -2.25 -5.30
CA LEU A 73 -9.98 -2.31 -4.42
C LEU A 73 -10.21 -3.68 -3.79
N LEU A 74 -9.57 -4.73 -4.33
CA LEU A 74 -9.75 -6.10 -3.86
C LEU A 74 -9.60 -6.29 -2.34
N PRO A 75 -8.65 -5.63 -1.64
CA PRO A 75 -8.52 -5.75 -0.18
C PRO A 75 -9.75 -5.34 0.64
N GLU A 76 -10.70 -4.62 0.04
CA GLU A 76 -11.97 -4.21 0.68
C GLU A 76 -13.12 -5.20 0.40
N LEU A 77 -12.96 -6.12 -0.55
CA LEU A 77 -14.07 -6.95 -1.04
C LEU A 77 -14.53 -8.00 -0.01
N TYR A 78 -13.61 -8.68 0.68
CA TYR A 78 -13.93 -9.70 1.68
C TYR A 78 -13.32 -9.36 3.05
N GLY A 79 -13.93 -9.86 4.11
CA GLY A 79 -13.49 -9.65 5.49
C GLY A 79 -12.38 -10.60 5.92
N ASP A 80 -12.30 -11.78 5.32
CA ASP A 80 -11.28 -12.79 5.58
C ASP A 80 -11.21 -13.85 4.46
N VAL A 81 -10.23 -14.74 4.55
CA VAL A 81 -10.04 -15.83 3.58
C VAL A 81 -11.21 -16.84 3.63
N ALA A 82 -11.86 -17.02 4.78
CA ALA A 82 -12.98 -17.95 4.89
C ALA A 82 -14.18 -17.50 4.04
N GLN A 83 -14.49 -16.20 4.05
CA GLN A 83 -15.54 -15.59 3.23
C GLN A 83 -15.23 -15.70 1.73
N LEU A 84 -13.98 -15.42 1.32
CA LEU A 84 -13.52 -15.66 -0.06
C LEU A 84 -13.73 -17.12 -0.46
N ARG A 85 -13.37 -18.07 0.41
CA ARG A 85 -13.45 -19.50 0.11
C ARG A 85 -14.88 -20.01 0.03
N ALA A 86 -15.80 -19.47 0.82
CA ALA A 86 -17.22 -19.82 0.78
C ALA A 86 -17.85 -19.53 -0.59
N THR A 87 -17.31 -18.55 -1.31
CA THR A 87 -17.84 -18.08 -2.60
C THR A 87 -16.90 -18.36 -3.78
N ALA A 88 -15.80 -19.07 -3.53
CA ALA A 88 -14.71 -19.26 -4.51
C ALA A 88 -15.18 -19.91 -5.83
N ALA A 89 -16.18 -20.79 -5.76
CA ALA A 89 -16.73 -21.51 -6.91
C ALA A 89 -17.74 -20.70 -7.74
N LEU A 90 -18.20 -19.55 -7.23
CA LEU A 90 -19.15 -18.67 -7.92
C LEU A 90 -18.39 -17.68 -8.80
N ALA A 91 -18.98 -17.38 -9.96
CA ALA A 91 -18.52 -16.26 -10.79
C ALA A 91 -18.76 -14.94 -10.06
N MET A 92 -17.96 -13.90 -10.35
CA MET A 92 -18.16 -12.59 -9.69
C MET A 92 -19.56 -12.01 -9.94
N THR A 93 -20.13 -12.27 -11.12
CA THR A 93 -21.48 -11.82 -11.50
C THR A 93 -22.59 -12.48 -10.68
N GLU A 94 -22.33 -13.64 -10.09
CA GLU A 94 -23.28 -14.43 -9.28
C GLU A 94 -23.27 -14.06 -7.79
N LEU A 95 -22.27 -13.29 -7.34
CA LEU A 95 -22.15 -12.87 -5.95
C LEU A 95 -23.28 -11.89 -5.57
N SER A 96 -23.87 -12.11 -4.40
CA SER A 96 -24.80 -11.18 -3.76
C SER A 96 -24.08 -10.23 -2.82
N ASP A 97 -24.75 -9.14 -2.43
CA ASP A 97 -24.21 -8.17 -1.48
C ASP A 97 -23.90 -8.80 -0.10
N GLY A 98 -24.59 -9.88 0.27
CA GLY A 98 -24.36 -10.61 1.51
C GLY A 98 -23.15 -11.55 1.49
N ASP A 99 -22.59 -11.82 0.32
CA ASP A 99 -21.44 -12.73 0.14
C ASP A 99 -20.09 -12.03 0.39
N VAL A 100 -20.09 -10.70 0.42
CA VAL A 100 -18.90 -9.84 0.46
C VAL A 100 -18.94 -8.91 1.69
N ALA A 101 -17.80 -8.29 2.02
CA ALA A 101 -17.71 -7.32 3.11
C ALA A 101 -18.11 -5.90 2.64
N ASP A 102 -17.78 -5.52 1.41
CA ASP A 102 -18.18 -4.24 0.83
C ASP A 102 -18.91 -4.43 -0.52
N ALA A 103 -20.24 -4.31 -0.47
CA ALA A 103 -21.11 -4.40 -1.65
C ALA A 103 -20.84 -3.29 -2.69
N ARG A 104 -20.32 -2.12 -2.27
CA ARG A 104 -19.97 -1.02 -3.18
C ARG A 104 -18.77 -1.41 -4.04
N VAL A 105 -17.80 -2.10 -3.43
CA VAL A 105 -16.63 -2.65 -4.14
C VAL A 105 -17.07 -3.75 -5.09
N LEU A 106 -17.93 -4.66 -4.65
CA LEU A 106 -18.50 -5.68 -5.55
C LEU A 106 -19.21 -5.04 -6.75
N ALA A 107 -20.06 -4.04 -6.52
CA ALA A 107 -20.77 -3.34 -7.61
C ALA A 107 -19.82 -2.70 -8.62
N ARG A 108 -18.68 -2.16 -8.17
CA ARG A 108 -17.63 -1.59 -9.04
C ARG A 108 -16.96 -2.67 -9.89
N VAL A 109 -16.58 -3.78 -9.29
CA VAL A 109 -15.71 -4.78 -9.94
C VAL A 109 -16.47 -5.94 -10.58
N ARG A 110 -17.79 -6.04 -10.41
CA ARG A 110 -18.62 -7.20 -10.79
C ARG A 110 -18.34 -7.76 -12.19
N ASP A 111 -18.18 -6.89 -13.18
CA ASP A 111 -17.98 -7.27 -14.58
C ASP A 111 -16.49 -7.19 -15.02
N ALA A 112 -15.58 -6.89 -14.10
CA ALA A 112 -14.17 -6.72 -14.36
C ALA A 112 -13.44 -8.08 -14.45
N LYS A 113 -13.30 -8.58 -15.68
CA LYS A 113 -12.66 -9.89 -15.97
C LYS A 113 -11.25 -10.06 -15.37
N HIS A 114 -10.47 -8.98 -15.31
CA HIS A 114 -9.14 -9.02 -14.72
C HIS A 114 -9.19 -9.19 -13.19
N VAL A 115 -10.20 -8.62 -12.53
CA VAL A 115 -10.47 -8.83 -11.11
C VAL A 115 -10.95 -10.25 -10.87
N GLU A 116 -11.86 -10.78 -11.70
CA GLU A 116 -12.33 -12.17 -11.57
C GLU A 116 -11.18 -13.18 -11.72
N LEU A 117 -10.29 -12.97 -12.70
CA LEU A 117 -9.12 -13.82 -12.90
C LEU A 117 -8.18 -13.78 -11.69
N LEU A 118 -7.89 -12.59 -11.16
CA LEU A 118 -7.11 -12.47 -9.93
C LEU A 118 -7.84 -13.11 -8.74
N ARG A 119 -9.15 -12.93 -8.61
CA ARG A 119 -9.99 -13.54 -7.55
C ARG A 119 -9.89 -15.07 -7.58
N ALA A 120 -9.90 -15.66 -8.77
CA ALA A 120 -9.75 -17.11 -8.94
C ALA A 120 -8.34 -17.57 -8.53
N ALA A 121 -7.29 -16.86 -8.99
CA ALA A 121 -5.91 -17.18 -8.64
C ALA A 121 -5.64 -17.07 -7.13
N ILE A 122 -6.14 -16.02 -6.46
CA ILE A 122 -6.03 -15.90 -5.00
C ILE A 122 -6.84 -16.97 -4.28
N SER A 123 -8.03 -17.37 -4.77
CA SER A 123 -8.80 -18.47 -4.17
C SER A 123 -8.06 -19.80 -4.19
N LEU A 124 -7.30 -20.07 -5.26
CA LEU A 124 -6.45 -21.27 -5.38
C LEU A 124 -5.28 -21.22 -4.39
N ALA A 125 -4.66 -20.05 -4.22
CA ALA A 125 -3.54 -19.85 -3.31
C ALA A 125 -3.93 -19.77 -1.82
N ALA A 126 -5.18 -19.38 -1.55
CA ALA A 126 -5.67 -19.00 -0.23
C ALA A 126 -5.42 -20.04 0.89
N PRO A 127 -5.67 -21.36 0.71
CA PRO A 127 -5.47 -22.33 1.80
C PRO A 127 -4.00 -22.42 2.23
N ALA A 128 -3.09 -22.44 1.27
CA ALA A 128 -1.66 -22.53 1.50
C ALA A 128 -1.13 -21.25 2.14
N PHE A 129 -1.52 -20.09 1.60
CA PHE A 129 -1.15 -18.79 2.13
C PHE A 129 -1.65 -18.61 3.56
N ALA A 130 -2.94 -18.85 3.83
CA ALA A 130 -3.51 -18.68 5.16
C ALA A 130 -2.83 -19.60 6.19
N THR A 131 -2.46 -20.82 5.80
CA THR A 131 -1.70 -21.72 6.69
C THR A 131 -0.34 -21.15 7.04
N ALA A 132 0.44 -20.71 6.05
CA ALA A 132 1.76 -20.12 6.29
C ALA A 132 1.65 -18.80 7.08
N TRP A 133 0.70 -17.94 6.73
CA TRP A 133 0.45 -16.68 7.43
C TRP A 133 0.21 -16.88 8.93
N HIS A 134 -0.77 -17.71 9.29
CA HIS A 134 -1.14 -17.91 10.69
C HIS A 134 -0.09 -18.66 11.50
N ARG A 135 0.65 -19.59 10.89
CA ARG A 135 1.65 -20.40 11.60
C ARG A 135 3.01 -19.72 11.72
N GLU A 136 3.41 -18.94 10.72
CA GLU A 136 4.81 -18.52 10.59
C GLU A 136 4.99 -17.00 10.64
N LEU A 137 4.01 -16.21 10.16
CA LEU A 137 4.20 -14.77 9.94
C LEU A 137 3.42 -13.89 10.92
N LEU A 138 2.21 -14.29 11.32
CA LEU A 138 1.32 -13.47 12.13
C LEU A 138 1.94 -13.06 13.47
N ALA A 139 2.59 -14.00 14.17
CA ALA A 139 3.24 -13.71 15.44
C ALA A 139 4.37 -12.68 15.30
N SER A 140 5.18 -12.81 14.24
CA SER A 140 6.22 -11.83 13.91
C SER A 140 5.60 -10.46 13.63
N CYS A 141 4.55 -10.41 12.80
CA CYS A 141 3.86 -9.17 12.47
C CYS A 141 3.29 -8.45 13.71
N LEU A 142 2.68 -9.20 14.63
CA LEU A 142 2.18 -8.67 15.90
C LEU A 142 3.30 -8.10 16.78
N GLU A 143 4.46 -8.76 16.83
CA GLU A 143 5.63 -8.22 17.54
C GLU A 143 6.08 -6.88 16.95
N ARG A 144 6.10 -6.75 15.61
CA ARG A 144 6.46 -5.49 14.93
C ARG A 144 5.39 -4.40 15.17
N LEU A 145 4.12 -4.78 15.24
CA LEU A 145 3.02 -3.87 15.57
C LEU A 145 3.24 -3.20 16.93
N GLU A 146 3.67 -3.95 17.94
CA GLU A 146 3.94 -3.41 19.27
C GLU A 146 5.08 -2.39 19.24
N ARG A 147 6.15 -2.66 18.49
CA ARG A 147 7.29 -1.73 18.31
C ARG A 147 6.88 -0.44 17.58
N LEU A 148 5.87 -0.51 16.72
CA LEU A 148 5.35 0.63 15.96
C LEU A 148 4.47 1.58 16.80
N ARG A 149 4.01 1.18 18.00
CA ARG A 149 3.09 2.00 18.80
C ARG A 149 3.64 3.39 19.13
N ALA A 150 4.90 3.48 19.56
CA ALA A 150 5.50 4.76 19.92
C ALA A 150 5.72 5.67 18.68
N PRO A 151 6.34 5.20 17.57
CA PRO A 151 6.41 6.00 16.35
C PRO A 151 5.05 6.43 15.80
N MET A 152 4.03 5.57 15.88
CA MET A 152 2.68 5.88 15.41
C MET A 152 1.98 6.93 16.27
N ALA A 153 2.21 6.93 17.59
CA ALA A 153 1.70 7.97 18.49
C ALA A 153 2.28 9.34 18.11
N GLU A 154 3.60 9.42 17.92
CA GLU A 154 4.25 10.67 17.47
C GLU A 154 3.72 11.11 16.09
N ALA A 155 3.61 10.19 15.14
CA ALA A 155 3.06 10.48 13.80
C ALA A 155 1.62 11.02 13.87
N THR A 156 0.80 10.48 14.77
CA THR A 156 -0.60 10.92 14.96
C THR A 156 -0.68 12.35 15.52
N GLU A 157 0.20 12.70 16.46
CA GLU A 157 0.27 14.05 17.02
C GLU A 157 0.62 15.09 15.96
N ARG A 158 1.43 14.70 14.97
CA ARG A 158 1.96 15.58 13.92
C ARG A 158 1.13 15.63 12.63
N CYS A 159 0.38 14.57 12.33
CA CYS A 159 -0.37 14.43 11.09
C CYS A 159 -1.88 14.39 11.36
N PRO A 160 -2.61 15.51 11.19
CA PRO A 160 -4.06 15.53 11.37
C PRO A 160 -4.81 14.54 10.47
N ALA A 161 -4.26 14.23 9.27
CA ALA A 161 -4.89 13.31 8.33
C ALA A 161 -4.96 11.85 8.83
N LEU A 162 -4.14 11.49 9.83
CA LEU A 162 -4.17 10.18 10.48
C LEU A 162 -5.27 10.03 11.54
N GLN A 163 -5.90 11.13 11.96
CA GLN A 163 -6.92 11.07 13.00
C GLN A 163 -8.13 10.23 12.55
N GLY A 164 -8.48 9.22 13.34
CA GLY A 164 -9.59 8.32 13.05
C GLY A 164 -9.34 7.36 11.87
N ALA A 165 -8.11 7.25 11.36
CA ALA A 165 -7.76 6.22 10.39
C ALA A 165 -7.50 4.87 11.07
N ASP A 166 -7.88 3.78 10.41
CA ASP A 166 -7.46 2.42 10.80
C ASP A 166 -6.13 2.13 10.08
N VAL A 167 -5.02 2.16 10.80
CA VAL A 167 -3.69 1.85 10.24
C VAL A 167 -3.43 0.35 10.40
N GLU A 168 -3.16 -0.32 9.27
CA GLU A 168 -2.99 -1.76 9.23
C GLU A 168 -1.65 -2.18 8.64
N LEU A 169 -0.96 -3.05 9.36
CA LEU A 169 0.28 -3.65 8.89
C LEU A 169 0.02 -4.76 7.88
N VAL A 170 0.68 -4.66 6.72
CA VAL A 170 0.63 -5.63 5.62
C VAL A 170 2.03 -6.10 5.28
N TRP A 171 2.25 -7.40 5.33
CA TRP A 171 3.58 -7.99 5.21
C TRP A 171 4.21 -7.77 3.85
N SER A 172 3.44 -7.74 2.77
CA SER A 172 3.97 -7.68 1.40
C SER A 172 4.28 -6.27 0.89
N LEU A 173 3.84 -5.21 1.58
CA LEU A 173 3.91 -3.85 1.02
C LEU A 173 5.30 -3.21 1.11
N GLY A 174 6.16 -3.64 2.04
CA GLY A 174 7.50 -3.07 2.20
C GLY A 174 7.46 -1.54 2.29
N ALA A 175 8.25 -0.84 1.46
CA ALA A 175 8.33 0.62 1.44
C ALA A 175 7.12 1.34 0.81
N ARG A 176 5.98 0.66 0.70
CA ARG A 176 4.75 1.16 0.04
C ARG A 176 3.59 1.16 1.02
N GLY A 177 2.60 1.98 0.73
CA GLY A 177 1.33 1.99 1.43
C GLY A 177 0.15 2.07 0.48
N ARG A 178 -1.06 1.96 1.04
CA ARG A 178 -2.32 2.18 0.33
C ARG A 178 -3.33 2.84 1.25
N ALA A 179 -3.91 3.94 0.82
CA ALA A 179 -5.04 4.55 1.51
C ALA A 179 -6.38 4.16 0.88
N PHE A 180 -7.31 3.73 1.73
CA PHE A 180 -8.73 3.55 1.44
C PHE A 180 -9.54 4.62 2.18
N GLU A 181 -10.86 4.60 2.01
CA GLU A 181 -11.77 5.56 2.63
C GLU A 181 -11.51 5.69 4.15
N ARG A 182 -11.37 4.55 4.84
CA ARG A 182 -11.19 4.46 6.30
C ARG A 182 -9.86 3.83 6.73
N ARG A 183 -9.29 2.97 5.90
CA ARG A 183 -8.09 2.17 6.20
C ARG A 183 -6.85 2.78 5.56
N VAL A 184 -5.70 2.62 6.21
CA VAL A 184 -4.38 2.94 5.67
C VAL A 184 -3.51 1.71 5.85
N LEU A 185 -3.18 1.05 4.75
CA LEU A 185 -2.32 -0.13 4.74
C LEU A 185 -0.87 0.31 4.59
N VAL A 186 0.02 -0.22 5.41
CA VAL A 186 1.46 0.08 5.34
C VAL A 186 2.28 -1.19 5.50
N GLY A 187 3.48 -1.20 4.91
CA GLY A 187 4.38 -2.35 4.99
C GLY A 187 4.86 -2.67 6.40
N VAL A 188 5.06 -3.95 6.67
CA VAL A 188 5.76 -4.43 7.88
C VAL A 188 7.27 -4.17 7.73
N PRO A 189 7.93 -3.59 8.75
CA PRO A 189 9.38 -3.48 8.77
C PRO A 189 9.97 -4.85 9.11
N ASP A 190 10.74 -5.42 8.19
CA ASP A 190 11.36 -6.74 8.36
C ASP A 190 12.66 -6.84 7.56
N ASP A 191 13.45 -7.88 7.81
CA ASP A 191 14.78 -8.03 7.21
C ASP A 191 14.73 -8.04 5.68
N TRP A 192 13.68 -8.63 5.08
CA TRP A 192 13.53 -8.66 3.62
C TRP A 192 13.24 -7.26 3.04
N SER A 193 12.54 -6.40 3.78
CA SER A 193 12.19 -5.05 3.32
C SER A 193 13.32 -4.06 3.58
N GLY A 194 14.18 -4.33 4.58
CA GLY A 194 15.28 -3.46 4.98
C GLY A 194 14.80 -2.11 5.52
N LEU A 195 13.53 -2.05 5.96
CA LEU A 195 12.91 -0.84 6.49
C LEU A 195 13.29 -0.63 7.95
N ALA A 196 13.38 0.63 8.34
CA ALA A 196 13.50 1.00 9.73
C ALA A 196 12.16 0.74 10.45
N PRO A 197 12.17 0.44 11.76
CA PRO A 197 10.95 0.25 12.55
C PRO A 197 9.95 1.42 12.48
N GLU A 198 10.43 2.64 12.25
CA GLU A 198 9.64 3.86 12.17
C GLU A 198 9.05 4.10 10.76
N SER A 199 9.57 3.44 9.73
CA SER A 199 9.12 3.62 8.34
C SER A 199 7.61 3.45 8.14
N PRO A 200 6.91 2.50 8.78
CA PRO A 200 5.46 2.37 8.63
C PRO A 200 4.68 3.59 9.15
N ALA A 201 5.20 4.32 10.15
CA ALA A 201 4.56 5.54 10.63
C ALA A 201 4.66 6.66 9.59
N VAL A 202 5.82 6.79 8.93
CA VAL A 202 6.01 7.72 7.81
C VAL A 202 5.08 7.38 6.65
N LEU A 203 5.02 6.10 6.27
CA LEU A 203 4.11 5.62 5.21
C LEU A 203 2.65 5.94 5.57
N ALA A 204 2.24 5.73 6.82
CA ALA A 204 0.88 6.01 7.23
C ALA A 204 0.55 7.51 7.11
N MET A 205 1.47 8.39 7.54
CA MET A 205 1.32 9.85 7.36
C MET A 205 1.19 10.21 5.88
N HIS A 206 2.03 9.64 5.02
CA HIS A 206 2.00 9.86 3.58
C HIS A 206 0.65 9.46 2.98
N GLU A 207 0.26 8.19 3.11
CA GLU A 207 -0.96 7.64 2.53
C GLU A 207 -2.21 8.37 3.03
N ALA A 208 -2.27 8.68 4.33
CA ALA A 208 -3.39 9.43 4.90
C ALA A 208 -3.48 10.85 4.32
N THR A 209 -2.35 11.49 4.08
CA THR A 209 -2.28 12.83 3.49
C THR A 209 -2.60 12.81 2.00
N VAL A 210 -2.15 11.81 1.24
CA VAL A 210 -2.53 11.60 -0.17
C VAL A 210 -4.04 11.44 -0.29
N ARG A 211 -4.67 10.62 0.57
CA ARG A 211 -6.12 10.46 0.62
C ARG A 211 -6.85 11.77 0.88
N ASP A 212 -6.38 12.57 1.84
CA ASP A 212 -6.99 13.87 2.14
C ASP A 212 -6.81 14.87 0.98
N ALA A 213 -5.60 14.95 0.43
CA ALA A 213 -5.30 15.82 -0.70
C ALA A 213 -6.09 15.42 -1.95
N GLY A 214 -6.22 14.12 -2.26
CA GLY A 214 -6.98 13.62 -3.39
C GLY A 214 -8.45 14.03 -3.36
N ARG A 215 -9.05 14.14 -2.16
CA ARG A 215 -10.41 14.68 -1.98
C ARG A 215 -10.49 16.17 -2.31
N ARG A 216 -9.46 16.95 -1.99
CA ARG A 216 -9.39 18.39 -2.26
C ARG A 216 -9.06 18.71 -3.72
N GLU A 217 -8.17 17.92 -4.31
CA GLU A 217 -7.67 18.10 -5.69
C GLU A 217 -8.56 17.45 -6.75
N SER A 218 -9.81 17.09 -6.41
CA SER A 218 -10.78 16.47 -7.33
C SER A 218 -10.24 15.23 -8.06
N GLY A 219 -9.34 14.48 -7.42
CA GLY A 219 -8.73 13.27 -7.99
C GLY A 219 -7.50 13.49 -8.88
N ASP A 220 -6.93 14.70 -8.98
CA ASP A 220 -5.63 14.90 -9.63
C ASP A 220 -4.51 14.27 -8.78
N TYR A 221 -4.06 13.08 -9.21
CA TYR A 221 -3.02 12.32 -8.52
C TYR A 221 -1.72 13.10 -8.35
N VAL A 222 -1.26 13.82 -9.37
CA VAL A 222 0.04 14.52 -9.31
C VAL A 222 -0.02 15.64 -8.27
N ARG A 223 -1.11 16.40 -8.24
CA ARG A 223 -1.32 17.45 -7.22
C ARG A 223 -1.45 16.86 -5.82
N ALA A 224 -2.20 15.78 -5.67
CA ALA A 224 -2.42 15.13 -4.39
C ALA A 224 -1.11 14.56 -3.81
N GLU A 225 -0.36 13.81 -4.62
CA GLU A 225 0.94 13.23 -4.25
C GLU A 225 1.94 14.34 -3.90
N TRP A 226 2.05 15.36 -4.76
CA TRP A 226 2.96 16.48 -4.53
C TRP A 226 2.66 17.23 -3.23
N SER A 227 1.38 17.55 -3.00
CA SER A 227 0.96 18.20 -1.77
C SER A 227 1.22 17.32 -0.54
N ALA A 228 1.08 15.99 -0.66
CA ALA A 228 1.31 15.08 0.45
C ALA A 228 2.80 14.99 0.82
N LEU A 229 3.70 14.86 -0.17
CA LEU A 229 5.15 14.82 0.06
C LEU A 229 5.63 16.09 0.78
N SER A 230 5.24 17.27 0.30
CA SER A 230 5.61 18.54 0.96
C SER A 230 5.00 18.68 2.35
N ALA A 231 3.72 18.31 2.54
CA ALA A 231 3.06 18.42 3.83
C ALA A 231 3.69 17.50 4.89
N VAL A 232 3.99 16.24 4.53
CA VAL A 232 4.65 15.30 5.44
C VAL A 232 6.06 15.76 5.78
N ALA A 233 6.83 16.27 4.81
CA ALA A 233 8.16 16.80 5.07
C ALA A 233 8.14 17.95 6.10
N ARG A 234 7.17 18.87 5.99
CA ARG A 234 6.96 19.94 7.00
C ARG A 234 6.55 19.39 8.37
N GLN A 235 5.60 18.46 8.41
CA GLN A 235 5.12 17.86 9.66
C GLN A 235 6.25 17.15 10.42
N LEU A 236 7.23 16.62 9.70
CA LEU A 236 8.37 15.90 10.26
C LEU A 236 9.60 16.77 10.53
N ALA A 237 9.64 18.04 10.13
CA ALA A 237 10.82 18.90 10.32
C ALA A 237 11.31 18.94 11.79
N ASP A 238 10.35 18.98 12.72
CA ASP A 238 10.57 19.02 14.16
C ASP A 238 10.28 17.68 14.88
N ALA A 239 10.23 16.56 14.13
CA ALA A 239 10.06 15.22 14.68
C ALA A 239 11.33 14.67 15.35
N SER A 240 11.17 13.58 16.09
CA SER A 240 12.31 12.82 16.62
C SER A 240 13.28 12.44 15.50
N ASP A 241 14.57 12.37 15.82
CA ASP A 241 15.63 12.00 14.85
C ASP A 241 15.31 10.68 14.15
N ALA A 242 14.78 9.70 14.89
CA ALA A 242 14.40 8.41 14.34
C ALA A 242 13.34 8.52 13.23
N LEU A 243 12.28 9.31 13.44
CA LEU A 243 11.21 9.49 12.46
C LEU A 243 11.67 10.35 11.28
N ARG A 244 12.49 11.38 11.52
CA ARG A 244 13.11 12.21 10.46
C ARG A 244 14.03 11.39 9.57
N ASP A 245 14.88 10.57 10.16
CA ASP A 245 15.81 9.69 9.45
C ASP A 245 15.06 8.62 8.65
N ALA A 246 14.00 8.04 9.21
CA ALA A 246 13.15 7.09 8.49
C ALA A 246 12.48 7.72 7.27
N HIS A 247 12.00 8.96 7.40
CA HIS A 247 11.42 9.72 6.29
C HIS A 247 12.46 10.08 5.22
N ALA A 248 13.63 10.57 5.62
CA ALA A 248 14.71 10.88 4.69
C ALA A 248 15.17 9.62 3.91
N ARG A 249 15.34 8.48 4.60
CA ARG A 249 15.68 7.20 3.95
C ARG A 249 14.60 6.74 2.98
N TRP A 250 13.33 6.85 3.37
CA TRP A 250 12.21 6.48 2.51
C TRP A 250 12.17 7.36 1.25
N LEU A 251 12.20 8.69 1.39
CA LEU A 251 12.23 9.63 0.26
C LEU A 251 13.41 9.40 -0.67
N ALA A 252 14.61 9.12 -0.13
CA ALA A 252 15.80 8.82 -0.93
C ALA A 252 15.64 7.54 -1.76
N GLY A 253 14.82 6.59 -1.31
CA GLY A 253 14.55 5.33 -2.01
C GLY A 253 13.51 5.42 -3.13
N LEU A 254 12.77 6.52 -3.25
CA LEU A 254 11.74 6.70 -4.27
C LEU A 254 12.33 7.05 -5.65
N ASP A 255 11.69 6.58 -6.72
CA ASP A 255 11.92 7.11 -8.06
C ASP A 255 10.95 8.28 -8.31
N LEU A 256 11.42 9.50 -8.02
CA LEU A 256 10.61 10.71 -8.13
C LEU A 256 10.68 11.35 -9.52
N ALA A 257 11.52 10.88 -10.43
CA ALA A 257 11.72 11.56 -11.73
C ALA A 257 10.42 11.69 -12.54
N PRO A 258 9.54 10.67 -12.64
CA PRO A 258 8.26 10.81 -13.33
C PRO A 258 7.32 11.82 -12.68
N LEU A 259 7.26 11.84 -11.34
CA LEU A 259 6.39 12.75 -10.59
C LEU A 259 6.89 14.19 -10.70
N VAL A 260 8.19 14.43 -10.49
CA VAL A 260 8.82 15.75 -10.59
C VAL A 260 8.64 16.32 -12.00
N THR A 261 8.79 15.51 -13.04
CA THR A 261 8.58 15.95 -14.43
C THR A 261 7.15 16.46 -14.65
N GLN A 262 6.15 15.74 -14.13
CA GLN A 262 4.75 16.13 -14.22
C GLN A 262 4.43 17.36 -13.35
N ALA A 263 4.95 17.39 -12.11
CA ALA A 263 4.79 18.52 -11.20
C ALA A 263 5.36 19.82 -11.81
N ARG A 264 6.51 19.75 -12.49
CA ARG A 264 7.06 20.89 -13.25
C ARG A 264 6.15 21.34 -14.39
N ALA A 265 5.60 20.40 -15.16
CA ALA A 265 4.69 20.71 -16.25
C ALA A 265 3.41 21.41 -15.75
N LEU A 266 2.98 21.08 -14.53
CA LEU A 266 1.85 21.70 -13.84
C LEU A 266 2.20 23.00 -13.08
N GLY A 267 3.46 23.44 -13.10
CA GLY A 267 3.92 24.66 -12.41
C GLY A 267 4.02 24.53 -10.88
N LEU A 268 4.07 23.31 -10.35
CA LEU A 268 4.15 23.02 -8.91
C LEU A 268 5.59 23.00 -8.37
N CYS A 269 6.59 22.98 -9.26
CA CYS A 269 8.00 22.85 -8.91
C CYS A 269 8.88 23.69 -9.84
N GLU A 270 9.75 24.51 -9.26
CA GLU A 270 10.75 25.27 -10.02
C GLU A 270 11.87 24.37 -10.55
N ALA A 271 12.56 24.83 -11.60
CA ALA A 271 13.62 24.07 -12.26
C ALA A 271 14.76 23.66 -11.33
N ARG A 272 15.14 24.54 -10.40
CA ARG A 272 16.22 24.28 -9.42
C ARG A 272 15.83 23.19 -8.43
N ALA A 273 14.66 23.33 -7.79
CA ALA A 273 14.17 22.34 -6.83
C ALA A 273 13.97 20.97 -7.50
N ALA A 274 13.47 20.95 -8.73
CA ALA A 274 13.31 19.72 -9.49
C ALA A 274 14.64 18.99 -9.75
N ALA A 275 15.70 19.72 -10.10
CA ALA A 275 17.02 19.13 -10.29
C ALA A 275 17.53 18.51 -8.98
N GLN A 276 17.39 19.21 -7.85
CA GLN A 276 17.79 18.68 -6.54
C GLN A 276 17.00 17.41 -6.16
N LEU A 277 15.67 17.41 -6.38
CA LEU A 277 14.83 16.25 -6.07
C LEU A 277 15.18 15.01 -6.92
N ILE A 278 15.66 15.21 -8.15
CA ILE A 278 16.06 14.11 -9.04
C ILE A 278 17.50 13.66 -8.74
N ASP A 279 18.43 14.60 -8.68
CA ASP A 279 19.87 14.33 -8.71
C ASP A 279 20.49 14.12 -7.31
N ALA A 280 19.84 14.60 -6.24
CA ALA A 280 20.35 14.52 -4.87
C ALA A 280 19.35 13.82 -3.92
N PRO A 281 19.24 12.47 -3.96
CA PRO A 281 18.28 11.73 -3.13
C PRO A 281 18.34 12.03 -1.63
N SER A 282 19.52 12.29 -1.08
CA SER A 282 19.72 12.63 0.34
C SER A 282 19.22 14.03 0.72
N GLU A 283 19.02 14.93 -0.25
CA GLU A 283 18.54 16.30 -0.03
C GLU A 283 17.01 16.43 -0.21
N ARG A 284 16.31 15.35 -0.57
CA ARG A 284 14.87 15.40 -0.87
C ARG A 284 14.02 15.89 0.30
N ALA A 285 14.30 15.41 1.51
CA ALA A 285 13.52 15.77 2.70
C ALA A 285 13.55 17.28 3.00
N PRO A 286 14.72 17.95 3.11
CA PRO A 286 14.75 19.40 3.31
C PRO A 286 14.16 20.17 2.13
N VAL A 287 14.38 19.74 0.88
CA VAL A 287 13.78 20.41 -0.29
C VAL A 287 12.25 20.38 -0.23
N PHE A 288 11.62 19.23 0.08
CA PHE A 288 10.16 19.16 0.22
C PHE A 288 9.62 19.97 1.40
N ALA A 289 10.40 20.15 2.48
CA ALA A 289 9.98 20.97 3.60
C ALA A 289 9.89 22.47 3.24
N GLU A 290 10.67 22.92 2.25
CA GLU A 290 10.72 24.31 1.77
C GLU A 290 9.68 24.62 0.65
N LEU A 291 9.08 23.59 0.04
CA LEU A 291 8.09 23.70 -1.06
C LEU A 291 6.65 23.88 -0.56
#